data_AF-A0A150IQ66-F1
#
_entry.id   AF-A0A150IQ66-F1
#
_cell.length_a   1.000
_cell.length_b   1.000
_cell.length_c   1.000
_cell.angle_alpha   90.00
_cell.angle_beta   90.00
_cell.angle_gamma   90.00
#
_symmetry.space_group_name_H-M   'P 1'
#
loop_
_entity.id
_entity.type
_entity.pdbx_description
1 polymer ?
#
loop_
_entity_poly.entity_id
_entity_poly.type
_entity_poly.pdbx_seq_one_letter_code
_entity_poly.pdbx_strand_id
1 'polypeptide(L)'
;MNKFEPNIIGFVCNWCTYAGADLAGSSRYNYPPNVKLIRLMCSGRVDPSFILETFARGADGIFVGGCHIPTDCHYQQGNFKALKRITMLKKLIADMGIEPERLEIFWISASEGKRFSEVMTSFTERIRELGPNPIRV
;
A
#
# COMPACT_ATOMS: atom_id res chain seq x y z
N MET A 1 21.95 0.73 -19.24
CA MET A 1 21.69 1.12 -17.83
C MET A 1 20.40 0.44 -17.41
N ASN A 2 20.43 -0.43 -16.40
CA ASN A 2 19.20 -1.07 -15.92
C ASN A 2 18.30 0.02 -15.32
N LYS A 3 17.11 0.19 -15.90
CA LYS A 3 16.09 1.09 -15.38
C LYS A 3 15.71 0.60 -13.98
N PHE A 4 15.74 1.49 -12.99
CA PHE A 4 15.35 1.15 -11.62
C PHE A 4 13.90 0.63 -11.61
N GLU A 5 13.71 -0.56 -11.04
CA GLU A 5 12.39 -1.14 -10.82
C GLU A 5 12.12 -1.26 -9.32
N PRO A 6 11.12 -0.53 -8.79
CA PRO A 6 10.89 -0.46 -7.36
C PRO A 6 10.34 -1.77 -6.79
N ASN A 7 10.73 -2.10 -5.57
CA ASN A 7 10.17 -3.18 -4.77
C ASN A 7 9.05 -2.64 -3.86
N ILE A 8 7.80 -2.94 -4.19
CA ILE A 8 6.63 -2.38 -3.49
C ILE A 8 5.88 -3.47 -2.70
N ILE A 9 5.63 -3.22 -1.42
CA ILE A 9 4.90 -4.13 -0.54
C ILE A 9 3.53 -3.53 -0.17
N GLY A 10 2.47 -4.31 -0.36
CA GLY A 10 1.10 -3.90 -0.06
C GLY A 10 0.47 -4.71 1.07
N PHE A 11 0.09 -4.08 2.19
CA PHE A 11 -0.71 -4.72 3.23
C PHE A 11 -2.19 -4.49 2.97
N VAL A 12 -2.91 -5.52 2.51
CA VAL A 12 -4.28 -5.36 1.99
C VAL A 12 -5.30 -6.11 2.85
N CYS A 13 -6.45 -5.48 3.10
CA CYS A 13 -7.55 -6.16 3.77
C CYS A 13 -8.17 -7.23 2.88
N ASN A 14 -8.59 -8.34 3.50
CA ASN A 14 -9.19 -9.48 2.83
C ASN A 14 -10.50 -9.12 2.12
N TRP A 15 -11.33 -8.29 2.77
CA TRP A 15 -12.73 -8.12 2.37
C TRP A 15 -12.96 -7.18 1.19
N CYS A 16 -12.12 -6.15 1.03
CA CYS A 16 -12.27 -5.18 -0.04
C CYS A 16 -11.06 -5.14 -0.95
N THR A 17 -9.91 -4.67 -0.47
CA THR A 17 -8.78 -4.41 -1.39
C THR A 17 -8.17 -5.69 -1.97
N TYR A 18 -8.10 -6.78 -1.22
CA TYR A 18 -7.66 -8.07 -1.76
C TYR A 18 -8.65 -8.58 -2.83
N ALA A 19 -9.95 -8.50 -2.58
CA ALA A 19 -10.98 -8.84 -3.57
C ALA A 19 -10.95 -7.91 -4.80
N GLY A 20 -10.65 -6.62 -4.62
CA GLY A 20 -10.43 -5.67 -5.71
C GLY A 20 -9.21 -6.03 -6.56
N ALA A 21 -8.13 -6.54 -5.94
CA ALA A 21 -6.98 -7.08 -6.65
C ALA A 21 -7.34 -8.35 -7.44
N ASP A 22 -8.11 -9.26 -6.85
CA ASP A 22 -8.62 -10.45 -7.54
C ASP A 22 -9.49 -10.07 -8.74
N LEU A 23 -10.38 -9.08 -8.57
CA LEU A 23 -11.22 -8.56 -9.66
C LEU A 23 -10.38 -7.91 -10.77
N ALA A 24 -9.29 -7.22 -10.42
CA ALA A 24 -8.37 -6.68 -11.41
C ALA A 24 -7.75 -7.79 -12.27
N GLY A 25 -7.34 -8.89 -11.63
CA GLY A 25 -6.84 -10.09 -12.30
C GLY A 25 -7.88 -10.75 -13.21
N SER A 26 -9.09 -11.02 -12.70
CA SER A 26 -10.16 -11.66 -13.49
C SER A 26 -10.64 -10.78 -14.65
N SER A 27 -10.60 -9.46 -14.47
CA SER A 27 -10.98 -8.46 -15.49
C SER A 27 -9.84 -8.12 -16.46
N ARG A 28 -8.64 -8.70 -16.25
CA ARG A 28 -7.44 -8.48 -17.07
C ARG A 28 -7.01 -7.01 -17.12
N TYR A 29 -7.19 -6.27 -16.02
CA TYR A 29 -6.62 -4.94 -15.90
C TYR A 29 -5.12 -5.04 -15.62
N ASN A 30 -4.31 -4.50 -16.53
CA ASN A 30 -2.86 -4.54 -16.44
C ASN A 30 -2.33 -3.40 -15.56
N TYR A 31 -1.36 -3.72 -14.71
CA TYR A 31 -0.57 -2.79 -13.91
C TYR A 31 0.87 -3.32 -13.79
N PRO A 32 1.85 -2.47 -13.39
CA PRO A 32 3.23 -2.91 -13.25
C PRO A 32 3.41 -4.09 -12.28
N PRO A 33 4.30 -5.05 -12.55
CA PRO A 33 4.46 -6.27 -11.76
C PRO A 33 5.27 -6.08 -10.45
N ASN A 34 5.49 -4.84 -10.03
CA ASN A 34 6.36 -4.45 -8.91
C ASN A 34 5.75 -4.70 -7.52
N VAL A 35 4.43 -4.87 -7.47
CA VAL A 35 3.66 -4.92 -6.22
C VAL A 35 3.52 -6.34 -5.71
N LYS A 36 3.85 -6.56 -4.43
CA LYS A 36 3.65 -7.83 -3.72
C LYS A 36 2.67 -7.63 -2.57
N LEU A 37 1.61 -8.41 -2.56
CA LEU A 37 0.52 -8.27 -1.59
C LEU A 37 0.71 -9.20 -0.38
N ILE A 38 0.59 -8.64 0.82
CA ILE A 38 0.45 -9.36 2.08
C ILE A 38 -1.00 -9.22 2.53
N ARG A 39 -1.72 -10.35 2.55
CA ARG A 39 -3.13 -10.38 2.94
C ARG A 39 -3.28 -10.33 4.46
N LEU A 40 -4.13 -9.44 4.93
CA LEU A 40 -4.57 -9.33 6.33
C LEU A 40 -6.10 -9.37 6.39
N MET A 41 -6.69 -9.75 7.52
CA MET A 41 -8.15 -9.70 7.65
C MET A 41 -8.69 -8.26 7.59
N CYS A 42 -7.96 -7.30 8.14
CA CYS A 42 -8.36 -5.89 8.17
C CYS A 42 -7.16 -4.98 8.02
N SER A 43 -7.31 -3.81 7.39
CA SER A 43 -6.28 -2.77 7.41
C SER A 43 -5.95 -2.31 8.83
N GLY A 44 -6.91 -2.39 9.76
CA GLY A 44 -6.69 -2.12 11.18
C GLY A 44 -5.71 -3.08 11.87
N ARG A 45 -5.37 -4.21 11.25
CA ARG A 45 -4.33 -5.15 11.73
C ARG A 45 -2.92 -4.64 11.47
N VAL A 46 -2.75 -3.69 10.54
CA VAL A 46 -1.45 -3.09 10.24
C VAL A 46 -0.91 -2.42 11.51
N ASP A 47 0.22 -2.93 11.95
CA ASP A 47 1.00 -2.40 13.05
C ASP A 47 2.15 -1.54 12.48
N PRO A 48 2.48 -0.37 13.07
CA PRO A 48 3.59 0.46 12.61
C PRO A 48 4.91 -0.30 12.48
N SER A 49 5.17 -1.28 13.36
CA SER A 49 6.38 -2.12 13.30
C SER A 49 6.50 -2.88 11.97
N PHE A 50 5.38 -3.30 11.37
CA PHE A 50 5.40 -4.00 10.08
C PHE A 50 5.93 -3.09 8.98
N ILE A 51 5.51 -1.83 8.98
CA ILE A 51 5.92 -0.85 7.97
C ILE A 51 7.40 -0.50 8.13
N LEU A 52 7.83 -0.24 9.37
CA LEU A 52 9.23 0.10 9.66
C LEU A 52 10.17 -1.06 9.30
N GLU A 53 9.84 -2.28 9.69
CA GLU A 53 10.60 -3.49 9.33
C GLU A 53 10.63 -3.69 7.80
N THR A 54 9.53 -3.40 7.12
CA THR A 54 9.45 -3.54 5.65
C THR A 54 10.35 -2.53 4.95
N PHE A 55 10.44 -1.29 5.43
CA PHE A 55 11.42 -0.32 4.93
C PHE A 55 12.86 -0.77 5.25
N ALA A 56 13.13 -1.26 6.47
CA ALA A 56 14.45 -1.76 6.85
C ALA A 56 14.90 -2.96 6.00
N ARG A 57 13.96 -3.77 5.50
CA ARG A 57 14.20 -4.88 4.57
C ARG A 57 14.34 -4.45 3.10
N GLY A 58 14.37 -3.15 2.81
CA GLY A 58 14.62 -2.63 1.46
C GLY A 58 13.40 -2.52 0.56
N ALA A 59 12.20 -2.33 1.11
CA ALA A 59 11.06 -1.87 0.29
C ALA A 59 11.28 -0.42 -0.15
N ASP A 60 11.01 -0.13 -1.42
CA ASP A 60 11.11 1.22 -2.00
C ASP A 60 9.82 2.02 -1.83
N GLY A 61 8.69 1.31 -1.68
CA GLY A 61 7.39 1.87 -1.36
C GLY A 61 6.51 0.85 -0.64
N ILE A 62 5.63 1.35 0.21
CA ILE A 62 4.69 0.54 1.00
C ILE A 62 3.30 1.17 0.87
N PHE A 63 2.27 0.35 0.69
CA PHE A 63 0.90 0.83 0.83
C PHE A 63 0.06 -0.07 1.72
N VAL A 64 -0.99 0.53 2.28
CA VAL A 64 -2.05 -0.16 3.00
C VAL A 64 -3.34 -0.07 2.21
N GLY A 65 -3.94 -1.21 1.89
CA GLY A 65 -5.24 -1.31 1.24
C GLY A 65 -6.35 -1.59 2.24
N GLY A 66 -7.39 -0.76 2.26
CA GLY A 66 -8.55 -0.95 3.13
C GLY A 66 -9.90 -0.75 2.44
N CYS A 67 -10.95 -1.14 3.17
CA CYS A 67 -12.34 -0.81 2.84
C CYS A 67 -12.56 0.70 2.92
N HIS A 68 -13.48 1.23 2.11
CA HIS A 68 -13.86 2.65 2.15
C HIS A 68 -14.31 3.11 3.53
N ILE A 69 -14.05 4.39 3.77
CA ILE A 69 -14.55 5.16 4.91
C ILE A 69 -15.77 5.94 4.41
N PRO A 70 -16.84 6.12 5.20
CA PRO A 70 -16.90 5.87 6.64
C PRO A 70 -17.47 4.50 7.07
N THR A 71 -18.14 3.75 6.21
CA THR A 71 -19.01 2.64 6.65
C THR A 71 -18.55 1.25 6.28
N ASP A 72 -17.70 1.10 5.27
CA ASP A 72 -17.57 -0.18 4.55
C ASP A 72 -16.64 -1.18 5.24
N CYS A 73 -16.06 -0.81 6.37
CA CYS A 73 -15.20 -1.71 7.11
C CYS A 73 -16.00 -2.92 7.59
N HIS A 74 -15.58 -4.12 7.15
CA HIS A 74 -16.17 -5.37 7.63
C HIS A 74 -16.12 -5.52 9.16
N TYR A 75 -15.10 -4.93 9.79
CA TYR A 75 -14.94 -4.89 11.25
C TYR A 75 -15.27 -3.51 11.84
N GLN A 76 -16.18 -2.78 11.18
CA GLN A 76 -16.76 -1.49 11.56
C GLN A 76 -15.79 -0.30 11.58
N GLN A 77 -14.69 -0.37 12.35
CA GLN A 77 -13.83 0.79 12.60
C GLN A 77 -12.33 0.54 12.38
N GLY A 78 -11.95 -0.64 11.87
CA GLY A 78 -10.54 -0.99 11.66
C GLY A 78 -9.81 -0.05 10.70
N ASN A 79 -10.48 0.39 9.63
CA ASN A 79 -9.96 1.35 8.66
C ASN A 79 -9.67 2.73 9.27
N PHE A 80 -10.50 3.25 10.17
CA PHE A 80 -10.24 4.51 10.87
C PHE A 80 -8.98 4.44 11.74
N LYS A 81 -8.76 3.31 12.42
CA LYS A 81 -7.53 3.08 13.20
C LYS A 81 -6.30 3.05 12.28
N ALA A 82 -6.41 2.38 11.14
CA ALA A 82 -5.36 2.34 10.13
C ALA A 82 -5.04 3.74 9.60
N LEU A 83 -6.05 4.55 9.25
CA LEU A 83 -5.88 5.92 8.79
C LEU A 83 -5.07 6.74 9.79
N LYS A 84 -5.49 6.77 11.07
CA LYS A 84 -4.78 7.52 12.12
C LYS A 84 -3.32 7.08 12.26
N ARG A 85 -3.08 5.76 12.30
CA ARG A 85 -1.71 5.20 12.43
C ARG A 85 -0.83 5.55 11.24
N ILE A 86 -1.32 5.36 10.02
CA ILE A 86 -0.53 5.64 8.81
C ILE A 86 -0.26 7.14 8.66
N THR A 87 -1.23 8.01 8.98
CA THR A 87 -1.01 9.46 8.98
C THR A 87 0.09 9.88 9.97
N MET A 88 0.11 9.31 11.18
CA MET A 88 1.19 9.58 12.15
C MET A 88 2.53 9.00 11.68
N LEU A 89 2.50 7.80 11.11
CA LEU A 89 3.70 7.11 10.64
C LEU A 89 4.37 7.81 9.46
N LYS A 90 3.60 8.42 8.55
CA LYS A 90 4.15 9.26 7.47
C LYS A 90 5.01 10.41 8.01
N LYS A 91 4.64 11.00 9.16
CA LYS A 91 5.45 12.04 9.82
C LYS A 91 6.73 11.45 10.41
N LEU A 92 6.62 10.32 11.11
CA LEU A 92 7.76 9.65 11.73
C LEU A 92 8.81 9.23 10.69
N ILE A 93 8.41 8.63 9.57
CA ILE A 93 9.37 8.21 8.54
C ILE A 93 10.04 9.41 7.86
N ALA A 94 9.35 10.56 7.76
CA ALA A 94 9.93 11.80 7.25
C ALA A 94 11.03 12.32 8.19
N ASP A 95 10.80 12.27 9.52
CA ASP A 95 11.82 12.62 10.52
C ASP A 95 13.03 11.66 10.47
N MET A 96 12.84 10.43 9.97
CA MET A 96 13.91 9.45 9.73
C MET A 96 14.62 9.62 8.37
N GLY A 97 14.25 10.62 7.57
CA GLY A 97 14.82 10.87 6.25
C GLY A 97 14.26 10.02 5.11
N ILE A 98 13.11 9.36 5.32
CA ILE A 98 12.37 8.65 4.27
C ILE A 98 11.27 9.58 3.75
N GLU A 99 11.17 9.72 2.43
CA GLU A 99 10.14 10.53 1.79
C GLU A 99 8.73 9.99 2.16
N PRO A 100 7.85 10.82 2.75
CA PRO A 100 6.53 10.36 3.21
C PRO A 100 5.65 9.80 2.09
N GLU A 101 5.92 10.18 0.83
CA GLU A 101 5.28 9.68 -0.38
C GLU A 101 5.54 8.18 -0.61
N ARG A 102 6.55 7.58 0.04
CA ARG A 102 6.83 6.15 -0.01
C ARG A 102 5.83 5.31 0.78
N LEU A 103 5.02 5.91 1.65
CA LEU A 103 3.98 5.24 2.42
C LEU A 103 2.59 5.79 2.08
N GLU A 104 1.63 4.94 1.72
CA GLU A 104 0.27 5.41 1.43
C GLU A 104 -0.83 4.51 1.93
N ILE A 105 -2.02 5.08 2.13
CA ILE A 105 -3.23 4.30 2.36
C ILE A 105 -4.21 4.51 1.21
N PHE A 106 -4.69 3.41 0.65
CA PHE A 106 -5.66 3.41 -0.44
C PHE A 106 -6.96 2.73 0.00
N TRP A 107 -8.07 3.37 -0.31
CA TRP A 107 -9.40 2.84 -0.11
C TRP A 107 -9.93 2.28 -1.43
N ILE A 108 -10.09 0.96 -1.47
CA ILE A 108 -10.44 0.20 -2.67
C ILE A 108 -11.44 -0.88 -2.25
N SER A 109 -12.66 -0.79 -2.79
CA SER A 109 -13.75 -1.74 -2.60
C SER A 109 -13.49 -3.06 -3.35
N ALA A 110 -14.31 -4.08 -3.06
CA ALA A 110 -14.23 -5.36 -3.76
C ALA A 110 -14.61 -5.26 -5.25
N SER A 111 -15.42 -4.27 -5.64
CA SER A 111 -15.87 -4.05 -7.03
C SER A 111 -14.97 -3.10 -7.82
N GLU A 112 -13.88 -2.62 -7.23
CA GLU A 112 -13.03 -1.55 -7.76
C GLU A 112 -11.74 -2.08 -8.41
N GLY A 113 -11.82 -3.15 -9.19
CA GLY A 113 -10.66 -3.75 -9.86
C GLY A 113 -9.92 -2.79 -10.81
N LYS A 114 -10.67 -1.95 -11.55
CA LYS A 114 -10.07 -0.92 -12.42
C LYS A 114 -9.26 0.10 -11.61
N ARG A 115 -9.85 0.60 -10.52
CA ARG A 115 -9.21 1.54 -9.59
C ARG A 115 -7.96 0.93 -8.97
N PHE A 116 -7.99 -0.35 -8.59
CA PHE A 116 -6.81 -1.04 -8.10
C PHE A 116 -5.65 -0.95 -9.12
N SER A 117 -5.92 -1.29 -10.38
CA SER A 117 -4.95 -1.21 -11.47
C SER A 117 -4.38 0.20 -11.66
N GLU A 118 -5.24 1.22 -11.66
CA GLU A 118 -4.86 2.62 -11.81
C GLU A 118 -3.99 3.10 -10.66
N VAL A 119 -4.38 2.79 -9.42
CA VAL A 119 -3.64 3.16 -8.21
C VAL A 119 -2.30 2.45 -8.14
N MET A 120 -2.20 1.16 -8.48
CA MET A 120 -0.93 0.44 -8.50
C MET A 120 0.02 1.00 -9.56
N THR A 121 -0.51 1.38 -10.72
CA THR A 121 0.28 2.03 -11.78
C THR A 121 0.81 3.39 -11.31
N SER A 122 -0.08 4.27 -10.85
CA SER A 122 0.30 5.60 -10.36
C SER A 122 1.28 5.52 -9.19
N PHE A 123 1.06 4.60 -8.24
CA PHE A 123 1.97 4.45 -7.12
C PHE A 123 3.34 3.93 -7.56
N THR A 124 3.38 2.98 -8.50
CA THR A 124 4.66 2.47 -9.01
C THR A 124 5.46 3.56 -9.71
N GLU A 125 4.83 4.40 -10.55
CA GLU A 125 5.52 5.53 -11.18
C GLU A 125 6.03 6.53 -10.13
N ARG A 126 5.22 6.87 -9.13
CA ARG A 126 5.66 7.73 -8.02
C ARG A 126 6.92 7.20 -7.33
N ILE A 127 6.95 5.91 -6.99
CA ILE A 127 8.15 5.32 -6.35
C ILE A 127 9.33 5.26 -7.31
N ARG A 128 9.08 5.01 -8.60
CA ARG A 128 10.14 5.00 -9.61
C ARG A 128 10.80 6.38 -9.75
N GLU A 129 10.03 7.46 -9.68
CA GLU A 129 10.52 8.84 -9.69
C GLU A 129 11.35 9.18 -8.44
N LEU A 130 10.92 8.70 -7.27
CA LEU A 130 11.67 8.86 -6.01
C LEU A 130 12.97 8.02 -5.97
N GLY A 131 13.11 7.04 -6.85
CA GLY A 131 14.28 6.16 -6.87
C GLY A 131 14.35 5.19 -5.67
N PRO A 132 15.50 4.54 -5.46
CA PRO A 132 15.70 3.56 -4.39
C PRO A 132 15.47 4.13 -2.98
N ASN A 133 15.02 3.30 -2.06
CA ASN A 133 14.90 3.65 -0.63
C ASN A 133 16.24 4.18 -0.06
N PRO A 134 16.26 5.37 0.58
CA PRO A 134 17.48 5.97 1.13
C PRO A 134 18.12 5.20 2.30
N ILE A 135 17.38 4.32 2.97
CA ILE A 135 17.86 3.53 4.12
C ILE A 135 18.34 2.13 3.68
N ARG A 136 18.38 1.86 2.37
CA ARG A 136 18.82 0.56 1.86
C ARG A 136 20.31 0.34 2.21
N VAL A 137 20.55 -0.61 3.13
CA VAL A 137 21.89 -1.10 3.49
C VAL A 137 22.42 -2.02 2.40
#